data_AF-A0A4V2QW63-F1
#
_entry.id   AF-A0A4V2QW63-F1
#
_cell.length_a   1.000
_cell.length_b   1.000
_cell.length_c   1.000
_cell.angle_alpha   90.00
_cell.angle_beta   90.00
_cell.angle_gamma   90.00
#
_symmetry.space_group_name_H-M   'P 1'
#
loop_
_entity.id
_entity.type
_entity.pdbx_description
1 polymer ?
#
loop_
_entity_poly.entity_id
_entity_poly.type
_entity_poly.pdbx_seq_one_letter_code
_entity_poly.pdbx_strand_id
1 'polypeptide(L)'
;MIALTHKAPKGAALIAFLLAVLLPGPASAQASMAAPAEGRGERVATALAAAQDAQGWADQNALSDALRIIDRSGARPLEDWNGPDPVPAWRALLPDRAVVPLRGSPLGPGYRSGQVRPGKSESFQQVFLSGRKASIALSSPGGAPLSLRVVDADRKQVCVSETARQACRWVPIFTQRYVIEVRNSGESQASYFLVVD
;
A
#
# COMPACT_ATOMS: atom_id res chain seq x y z
N MET A 1 -61.94 40.46 21.69
CA MET A 1 -61.87 41.29 22.90
C MET A 1 -61.47 40.40 24.05
N ILE A 2 -60.26 40.57 24.58
CA ILE A 2 -59.81 40.39 25.97
C ILE A 2 -58.29 40.65 25.91
N ALA A 3 -57.91 41.84 26.37
CA ALA A 3 -56.55 42.15 26.75
C ALA A 3 -56.40 41.72 28.22
N LEU A 4 -55.31 41.03 28.56
CA LEU A 4 -54.79 40.99 29.92
C LEU A 4 -53.27 40.88 29.84
N THR A 5 -52.68 42.04 30.10
CA THR A 5 -51.27 42.33 30.32
C THR A 5 -50.72 41.58 31.53
N HIS A 6 -49.54 40.98 31.42
CA HIS A 6 -48.67 40.72 32.57
C HIS A 6 -47.25 41.22 32.30
N LYS A 7 -46.84 42.12 33.19
CA LYS A 7 -45.60 42.88 33.26
C LYS A 7 -44.97 42.51 34.60
N ALA A 8 -43.77 41.94 34.61
CA ALA A 8 -42.89 41.85 35.79
C ALA A 8 -41.47 41.41 35.33
N PRO A 9 -40.43 41.54 36.16
CA PRO A 9 -39.69 42.77 36.35
C PRO A 9 -38.18 42.64 36.02
N LYS A 10 -37.54 43.80 35.97
CA LYS A 10 -36.10 44.01 35.82
C LYS A 10 -35.33 43.27 36.92
N GLY A 11 -34.60 42.22 36.55
CA GLY A 11 -33.59 41.58 37.39
C GLY A 11 -32.24 42.24 37.15
N ALA A 12 -31.72 42.87 38.20
CA ALA A 12 -30.46 43.59 38.21
C ALA A 12 -29.27 42.69 37.84
N ALA A 13 -28.41 43.22 36.97
CA ALA A 13 -27.11 42.65 36.65
C ALA A 13 -26.19 42.76 37.88
N LEU A 14 -25.71 41.62 38.36
CA LEU A 14 -24.56 41.51 39.26
C LEU A 14 -23.46 40.80 38.49
N ILE A 15 -22.55 41.61 37.95
CA ILE A 15 -21.32 41.18 37.28
C ILE A 15 -20.35 40.78 38.40
N ALA A 16 -20.20 39.47 38.62
CA ALA A 16 -19.13 38.92 39.44
C ALA A 16 -17.95 38.53 38.53
N PHE A 17 -16.94 39.40 38.45
CA PHE A 17 -15.67 39.13 37.80
C PHE A 17 -14.88 38.15 38.68
N LEU A 18 -14.92 36.86 38.35
CA LEU A 18 -14.03 35.84 38.92
C LEU A 18 -12.75 35.77 38.06
N LEU A 19 -11.64 36.26 38.61
CA LEU A 19 -10.30 36.03 38.08
C LEU A 19 -10.00 34.53 38.15
N ALA A 20 -10.14 33.82 37.03
CA ALA A 20 -9.64 32.48 36.86
C ALA A 20 -8.12 32.53 36.60
N VAL A 21 -7.34 32.08 37.58
CA VAL A 21 -5.91 31.83 37.46
C VAL A 21 -5.69 30.69 36.47
N LEU A 22 -5.16 31.02 35.29
CA LEU A 22 -4.75 30.06 34.26
C LEU A 22 -3.45 29.37 34.71
N LEU A 23 -3.58 28.22 35.38
CA LEU A 23 -2.47 27.27 35.53
C LEU A 23 -2.25 26.59 34.18
N PRO A 24 -1.04 26.66 33.58
CA PRO A 24 -0.74 25.89 32.39
C PRO A 24 -0.74 24.40 32.74
N GLY A 25 -1.77 23.68 32.28
CA GLY A 25 -1.84 22.23 32.40
C GLY A 25 -0.69 21.58 31.63
N PRO A 26 -0.14 20.45 32.10
CA PRO A 26 0.90 19.74 31.39
C PRO A 26 0.36 19.30 30.03
N ALA A 27 0.94 19.85 28.96
CA ALA A 27 0.69 19.41 27.60
C ALA A 27 1.03 17.91 27.51
N SER A 28 0.01 17.08 27.36
CA SER A 28 0.19 15.66 27.07
C SER A 28 0.83 15.54 25.70
N ALA A 29 2.14 15.30 25.65
CA ALA A 29 2.85 14.99 24.43
C ALA A 29 2.33 13.65 23.90
N GLN A 30 1.32 13.68 23.04
CA GLN A 30 0.97 12.54 22.20
C GLN A 30 2.14 12.32 21.25
N ALA A 31 2.99 11.34 21.58
CA ALA A 31 3.97 10.83 20.65
C ALA A 31 3.22 10.24 19.46
N SER A 32 3.06 11.04 18.41
CA SER A 32 2.57 10.56 17.12
C SER A 32 3.65 9.61 16.58
N MET A 33 3.45 8.31 16.79
CA MET A 33 4.30 7.28 16.17
C MET A 33 4.15 7.42 14.66
N ALA A 34 5.09 8.11 14.03
CA ALA A 34 5.17 8.20 12.58
C ALA A 34 5.13 6.78 12.00
N ALA A 35 4.20 6.56 11.08
CA ALA A 35 4.16 5.36 10.27
C ALA A 35 5.55 5.08 9.68
N PRO A 36 6.08 3.85 9.75
CA PRO A 36 7.32 3.51 9.06
C PRO A 36 7.20 3.89 7.58
N ALA A 37 8.23 4.54 7.05
CA ALA A 37 8.26 4.99 5.67
C ALA A 37 8.10 3.80 4.70
N GLU A 38 7.29 4.01 3.66
CA GLU A 38 6.98 3.00 2.65
C GLU A 38 8.26 2.55 1.94
N GLY A 39 8.38 1.25 1.72
CA GLY A 39 9.54 0.61 1.06
C GLY A 39 9.57 0.93 -0.43
N ARG A 40 10.72 0.73 -1.08
CA ARG A 40 10.80 0.87 -2.54
C ARG A 40 9.89 -0.15 -3.23
N GLY A 41 9.96 -1.43 -2.85
CA GLY A 41 9.07 -2.48 -3.38
C GLY A 41 7.58 -2.21 -3.16
N GLU A 42 7.20 -1.65 -2.01
CA GLU A 42 5.81 -1.25 -1.71
C GLU A 42 5.30 -0.18 -2.67
N ARG A 43 6.08 0.89 -2.87
CA ARG A 43 5.69 1.94 -3.83
C ARG A 43 5.54 1.40 -5.25
N VAL A 44 6.36 0.44 -5.64
CA VAL A 44 6.26 -0.22 -6.96
C VAL A 44 5.00 -1.08 -7.04
N ALA A 45 4.68 -1.84 -5.99
CA ALA A 45 3.46 -2.65 -5.95
C ALA A 45 2.22 -1.75 -6.09
N THR A 46 2.13 -0.70 -5.28
CA THR A 46 1.08 0.31 -5.35
C THR A 46 0.98 0.94 -6.73
N ALA A 47 2.11 1.29 -7.36
CA ALA A 47 2.12 1.86 -8.71
C ALA A 47 1.65 0.86 -9.79
N LEU A 48 2.00 -0.42 -9.69
CA LEU A 48 1.52 -1.47 -10.61
C LEU A 48 -0.01 -1.63 -10.51
N ALA A 49 -0.54 -1.68 -9.29
CA ALA A 49 -2.00 -1.75 -9.08
C ALA A 49 -2.70 -0.49 -9.60
N ALA A 50 -2.16 0.69 -9.30
CA ALA A 50 -2.70 1.96 -9.79
C ALA A 50 -2.66 2.07 -11.32
N ALA A 51 -1.62 1.54 -11.97
CA ALA A 51 -1.54 1.51 -13.44
C ALA A 51 -2.65 0.62 -14.05
N GLN A 52 -2.91 -0.55 -13.47
CA GLN A 52 -3.99 -1.41 -13.94
C GLN A 52 -5.37 -0.77 -13.73
N ASP A 53 -5.61 -0.14 -12.57
CA ASP A 53 -6.85 0.59 -12.33
C ASP A 53 -7.00 1.74 -13.34
N ALA A 54 -5.97 2.57 -13.52
CA ALA A 54 -5.97 3.67 -14.47
C ALA A 54 -6.21 3.22 -15.92
N GLN A 55 -5.64 2.07 -16.33
CA GLN A 55 -5.94 1.46 -17.62
C GLN A 55 -7.44 1.11 -17.72
N GLY A 56 -8.00 0.46 -16.69
CA GLY A 56 -9.42 0.07 -16.65
C GLY A 56 -10.38 1.26 -16.74
N TRP A 57 -9.99 2.41 -16.16
CA TRP A 57 -10.76 3.66 -16.20
C TRP A 57 -10.42 4.57 -17.39
N ALA A 58 -9.51 4.15 -18.28
CA ALA A 58 -8.96 4.96 -19.36
C ALA A 58 -8.36 6.32 -18.89
N ASP A 59 -7.85 6.39 -17.66
CA ASP A 59 -7.21 7.58 -17.11
C ASP A 59 -5.73 7.64 -17.50
N GLN A 60 -5.45 8.35 -18.60
CA GLN A 60 -4.09 8.51 -19.12
C GLN A 60 -3.15 9.30 -18.20
N ASN A 61 -3.68 10.17 -17.33
CA ASN A 61 -2.87 10.95 -16.40
C ASN A 61 -2.39 10.05 -15.25
N ALA A 62 -3.33 9.34 -14.61
CA ALA A 62 -3.01 8.39 -13.55
C ALA A 62 -2.10 7.26 -14.06
N LEU A 63 -2.33 6.78 -15.28
CA LEU A 63 -1.48 5.75 -15.91
C LEU A 63 -0.04 6.26 -16.10
N SER A 64 0.12 7.49 -16.61
CA SER A 64 1.45 8.09 -16.80
C SER A 64 2.19 8.31 -15.49
N ASP A 65 1.47 8.74 -14.44
CA ASP A 65 2.06 8.95 -13.11
C ASP A 65 2.53 7.64 -12.47
N ALA A 66 1.72 6.59 -12.57
CA ALA A 66 2.08 5.25 -12.11
C ALA A 66 3.31 4.70 -12.86
N LEU A 67 3.32 4.78 -14.19
CA LEU A 67 4.45 4.34 -15.02
C LEU A 67 5.75 5.06 -14.68
N ARG A 68 5.69 6.36 -14.37
CA ARG A 68 6.87 7.14 -13.95
C ARG A 68 7.49 6.60 -12.66
N ILE A 69 6.67 6.12 -11.72
CA ILE A 69 7.15 5.49 -10.48
C ILE A 69 7.84 4.16 -10.80
N ILE A 70 7.21 3.34 -11.63
CA ILE A 70 7.72 2.03 -12.06
C ILE A 70 9.09 2.21 -12.76
N ASP A 71 9.16 3.10 -13.75
CA ASP A 71 10.39 3.34 -14.53
C ASP A 71 11.54 3.87 -13.67
N ARG A 72 11.27 4.86 -12.81
CA ARG A 72 12.29 5.43 -11.89
C ARG A 72 12.81 4.40 -10.88
N SER A 73 12.01 3.40 -10.52
CA SER A 73 12.43 2.36 -9.58
C SER A 73 13.37 1.33 -10.21
N GLY A 74 13.44 1.26 -11.54
CA GLY A 74 14.12 0.19 -12.27
C GLY A 74 13.44 -1.18 -12.11
N ALA A 75 12.15 -1.18 -11.76
CA ALA A 75 11.42 -2.41 -11.55
C ALA A 75 11.27 -3.20 -12.86
N ARG A 76 11.40 -4.52 -12.76
CA ARG A 76 11.35 -5.44 -13.90
C ARG A 76 10.61 -6.73 -13.56
N PRO A 77 10.07 -7.45 -14.54
CA PRO A 77 9.55 -8.80 -14.29
C PRO A 77 10.59 -9.67 -13.58
N LEU A 78 10.14 -10.52 -12.65
CA LEU A 78 11.00 -11.53 -12.03
C LEU A 78 11.58 -12.47 -13.09
N GLU A 79 12.88 -12.78 -13.00
CA GLU A 79 13.61 -13.55 -14.03
C GLU A 79 13.00 -14.94 -14.28
N ASP A 80 12.54 -15.62 -13.21
CA ASP A 80 11.94 -16.96 -13.29
C ASP A 80 10.41 -16.94 -13.50
N TRP A 81 9.81 -15.77 -13.75
CA TRP A 81 8.37 -15.64 -13.99
C TRP A 81 8.06 -15.56 -15.48
N ASN A 82 7.19 -16.46 -15.95
CA ASN A 82 6.80 -16.61 -17.35
C ASN A 82 5.38 -16.06 -17.66
N GLY A 83 4.80 -15.28 -16.74
CA GLY A 83 3.51 -14.65 -16.98
C GLY A 83 3.61 -13.43 -17.90
N PRO A 84 2.47 -12.92 -18.39
CA PRO A 84 2.46 -11.74 -19.24
C PRO A 84 2.85 -10.49 -18.43
N ASP A 85 3.90 -9.79 -18.86
CA ASP A 85 4.24 -8.45 -18.37
C ASP A 85 3.24 -7.42 -18.96
N PRO A 86 2.41 -6.75 -18.14
CA PRO A 86 1.46 -5.78 -18.64
C PRO A 86 2.09 -4.41 -18.94
N VAL A 87 3.27 -4.11 -18.40
CA VAL A 87 3.86 -2.75 -18.46
C VAL A 87 4.15 -2.30 -19.91
N PRO A 88 4.68 -3.14 -20.83
CA PRO A 88 4.84 -2.76 -22.23
C PRO A 88 3.52 -2.37 -22.90
N ALA A 89 2.43 -3.08 -22.62
CA ALA A 89 1.11 -2.78 -23.18
C ALA A 89 0.58 -1.43 -22.65
N TRP A 90 0.78 -1.14 -21.37
CA TRP A 90 0.40 0.15 -20.79
C TRP A 90 1.18 1.32 -21.39
N ARG A 91 2.49 1.16 -21.64
CA ARG A 91 3.30 2.20 -22.29
C ARG A 91 2.79 2.49 -23.71
N ALA A 92 2.36 1.47 -24.44
CA ALA A 92 1.83 1.63 -25.80
C ALA A 92 0.51 2.46 -25.84
N LEU A 93 -0.21 2.56 -24.73
CA LEU A 93 -1.41 3.42 -24.63
C LEU A 93 -1.07 4.92 -24.50
N LEU A 94 0.19 5.27 -24.30
CA LEU A 94 0.67 6.64 -24.08
C LEU A 94 1.76 7.05 -25.08
N PRO A 95 1.51 7.01 -26.40
CA PRO A 95 2.56 7.24 -27.41
C PRO A 95 3.17 8.65 -27.33
N ASP A 96 2.35 9.67 -27.08
CA ASP A 96 2.79 11.08 -27.01
C ASP A 96 3.38 11.44 -25.64
N ARG A 97 3.30 10.53 -24.67
CA ARG A 97 3.87 10.66 -23.33
C ARG A 97 4.88 9.56 -23.05
N ALA A 98 5.50 9.04 -24.11
CA ALA A 98 6.51 8.01 -24.02
C ALA A 98 7.54 8.42 -22.95
N VAL A 99 7.44 7.80 -21.79
CA VAL A 99 8.43 7.95 -20.73
C VAL A 99 9.65 7.27 -21.29
N VAL A 100 10.68 8.04 -21.64
CA VAL A 100 11.99 7.48 -22.01
C VAL A 100 12.35 6.54 -20.87
N PRO A 101 12.55 5.23 -21.12
CA PRO A 101 12.89 4.29 -20.07
C PRO A 101 14.13 4.80 -19.37
N LEU A 102 13.95 5.36 -18.17
CA LEU A 102 15.07 5.77 -17.36
C LEU A 102 15.82 4.49 -17.04
N ARG A 103 17.14 4.49 -17.27
CA ARG A 103 17.99 3.36 -16.91
C ARG A 103 18.02 3.30 -15.38
N GLY A 104 17.00 2.69 -14.79
CA GLY A 104 16.84 2.53 -13.36
C GLY A 104 17.98 1.71 -12.76
N SER A 105 17.92 1.46 -11.45
CA SER A 105 18.96 0.67 -10.80
C SER A 105 19.07 -0.71 -11.48
N PRO A 106 20.28 -1.19 -11.82
CA PRO A 106 20.48 -2.52 -12.42
C PRO A 106 20.02 -3.66 -11.49
N LEU A 107 19.73 -3.37 -10.22
CA LEU A 107 19.16 -4.29 -9.24
C LEU A 107 17.83 -3.74 -8.67
N GLY A 108 17.00 -3.13 -9.53
CA GLY A 108 15.66 -2.68 -9.14
C GLY A 108 14.73 -3.85 -8.74
N PRO A 109 13.60 -3.54 -8.07
CA PRO A 109 12.68 -4.57 -7.59
C PRO A 109 12.18 -5.49 -8.71
N GLY A 110 12.10 -6.79 -8.43
CA GLY A 110 11.46 -7.75 -9.32
C GLY A 110 9.95 -7.78 -9.08
N TYR A 111 9.12 -7.83 -10.11
CA TYR A 111 7.66 -7.96 -9.96
C TYR A 111 7.06 -9.11 -10.76
N ARG A 112 5.87 -9.52 -10.36
CA ARG A 112 4.99 -10.41 -11.13
C ARG A 112 3.53 -10.04 -10.91
N SER A 113 2.68 -10.46 -11.82
CA SER A 113 1.23 -10.43 -11.66
C SER A 113 0.64 -11.83 -11.51
N GLY A 114 -0.62 -11.91 -11.07
CA GLY A 114 -1.38 -13.15 -11.00
C GLY A 114 -2.85 -12.88 -10.67
N GLN A 115 -3.64 -13.95 -10.59
CA GLN A 115 -5.06 -13.87 -10.29
C GLN A 115 -5.47 -15.01 -9.36
N VAL A 116 -6.12 -14.69 -8.25
CA VAL A 116 -6.53 -15.69 -7.25
C VAL A 116 -8.06 -15.75 -7.20
N ARG A 117 -8.61 -16.95 -7.41
CA ARG A 117 -10.06 -17.21 -7.28
C ARG A 117 -10.55 -17.00 -5.83
N PRO A 118 -11.85 -16.75 -5.62
CA PRO A 118 -12.42 -16.62 -4.27
C PRO A 118 -12.07 -17.81 -3.37
N GLY A 119 -11.61 -17.54 -2.15
CA GLY A 119 -11.25 -18.55 -1.16
C GLY A 119 -10.06 -19.45 -1.54
N LYS A 120 -9.32 -19.12 -2.61
CA LYS A 120 -8.13 -19.86 -3.04
C LYS A 120 -6.85 -19.13 -2.65
N SER A 121 -5.75 -19.87 -2.76
CA SER A 121 -4.39 -19.34 -2.63
C SER A 121 -3.58 -19.70 -3.87
N GLU A 122 -2.65 -18.84 -4.23
CA GLU A 122 -1.53 -19.16 -5.12
C GLU A 122 -0.23 -19.15 -4.33
N SER A 123 0.72 -20.00 -4.72
CA SER A 123 2.02 -20.08 -4.08
C SER A 123 3.14 -20.14 -5.11
N PHE A 124 4.26 -19.52 -4.79
CA PHE A 124 5.46 -19.55 -5.61
C PHE A 124 6.70 -19.40 -4.72
N GLN A 125 7.86 -19.59 -5.33
CA GLN A 125 9.12 -19.70 -4.60
C GLN A 125 10.11 -18.65 -5.07
N GLN A 126 10.84 -18.08 -4.12
CA GLN A 126 11.89 -17.09 -4.38
C GLN A 126 13.11 -17.38 -3.51
N VAL A 127 14.30 -17.29 -4.09
CA VAL A 127 15.55 -17.37 -3.33
C VAL A 127 15.86 -15.99 -2.77
N PHE A 128 16.15 -15.94 -1.47
CA PHE A 128 16.66 -14.76 -0.79
C PHE A 128 18.04 -15.04 -0.22
N LEU A 129 18.92 -14.04 -0.27
CA LEU A 129 20.31 -14.16 0.15
C LEU A 129 20.47 -13.80 1.64
N SER A 130 21.25 -14.60 2.36
CA SER A 130 21.57 -14.36 3.77
C SER A 130 22.21 -12.99 3.99
N GLY A 131 21.85 -12.33 5.09
CA GLY A 131 22.41 -11.04 5.49
C GLY A 131 21.98 -9.84 4.64
N ARG A 132 21.23 -10.06 3.55
CA ARG A 132 20.63 -8.98 2.76
C ARG A 132 19.22 -8.69 3.24
N LYS A 133 18.86 -7.42 3.35
CA LYS A 133 17.46 -7.03 3.57
C LYS A 133 16.63 -7.57 2.41
N ALA A 134 15.53 -8.23 2.75
CA ALA A 134 14.54 -8.78 1.86
C ALA A 134 13.20 -8.11 2.14
N SER A 135 12.45 -7.84 1.08
CA SER A 135 11.09 -7.37 1.18
C SER A 135 10.20 -7.96 0.10
N ILE A 136 8.95 -8.16 0.46
CA ILE A 136 7.87 -8.51 -0.45
C ILE A 136 6.75 -7.52 -0.22
N ALA A 137 6.20 -6.96 -1.29
CA ALA A 137 4.99 -6.17 -1.25
C ALA A 137 3.94 -6.77 -2.19
N LEU A 138 2.70 -6.78 -1.72
CA LEU A 138 1.53 -7.24 -2.43
C LEU A 138 0.58 -6.04 -2.59
N SER A 139 -0.09 -5.99 -3.72
CA SER A 139 -1.13 -5.01 -4.00
C SER A 139 -2.19 -5.63 -4.90
N SER A 140 -3.41 -5.12 -4.82
CA SER A 140 -4.52 -5.52 -5.69
C SER A 140 -5.08 -4.27 -6.38
N PRO A 141 -5.21 -4.27 -7.71
CA PRO A 141 -6.12 -3.35 -8.39
C PRO A 141 -7.51 -3.44 -7.76
N GLY A 142 -8.18 -2.30 -7.58
CA GLY A 142 -9.49 -2.21 -6.94
C GLY A 142 -9.53 -2.62 -5.45
N GLY A 143 -8.38 -2.89 -4.81
CA GLY A 143 -8.28 -3.13 -3.37
C GLY A 143 -8.92 -4.43 -2.86
N ALA A 144 -8.88 -5.51 -3.65
CA ALA A 144 -9.42 -6.80 -3.22
C ALA A 144 -8.77 -7.31 -1.91
N PRO A 145 -9.52 -8.02 -1.05
CA PRO A 145 -9.05 -8.51 0.24
C PRO A 145 -8.10 -9.71 0.05
N LEU A 146 -6.85 -9.40 -0.26
CA LEU A 146 -5.76 -10.36 -0.35
C LEU A 146 -4.94 -10.38 0.94
N SER A 147 -4.37 -11.55 1.25
CA SER A 147 -3.36 -11.69 2.29
C SER A 147 -2.08 -12.29 1.73
N LEU A 148 -0.97 -11.89 2.36
CA LEU A 148 0.38 -12.33 2.05
C LEU A 148 0.90 -13.19 3.19
N ARG A 149 1.43 -14.36 2.88
CA ARG A 149 2.16 -15.21 3.83
C ARG A 149 3.51 -15.61 3.24
N VAL A 150 4.55 -15.49 4.06
CA VAL A 150 5.92 -15.89 3.71
C VAL A 150 6.39 -16.91 4.73
N VAL A 151 6.83 -18.06 4.24
CA VAL A 151 7.43 -19.12 5.05
C VAL A 151 8.80 -19.49 4.50
N ASP A 152 9.66 -19.97 5.39
CA ASP A 152 11.00 -20.38 5.05
C ASP A 152 11.07 -21.84 4.55
N ALA A 153 12.28 -22.37 4.33
CA ALA A 153 12.48 -23.73 3.82
C ALA A 153 11.93 -24.82 4.78
N ASP A 154 11.92 -24.56 6.09
CA ASP A 154 11.39 -25.45 7.14
C ASP A 154 9.89 -25.21 7.39
N ARG A 155 9.22 -24.45 6.51
CA ARG A 155 7.82 -24.03 6.64
C ARG A 155 7.54 -23.17 7.87
N LYS A 156 8.58 -22.62 8.51
CA LYS A 156 8.42 -21.68 9.61
C LYS A 156 7.90 -20.37 9.08
N GLN A 157 6.91 -19.80 9.77
CA GLN A 157 6.36 -18.50 9.42
C GLN A 157 7.39 -17.40 9.61
N VAL A 158 7.64 -16.65 8.54
CA VAL A 158 8.53 -15.48 8.52
C VAL A 158 7.70 -14.22 8.69
N CYS A 159 6.60 -14.13 7.94
CA CYS A 159 5.71 -12.98 7.96
C CYS A 159 4.32 -13.36 7.45
N VAL A 160 3.29 -12.72 8.02
CA VAL A 160 1.92 -12.72 7.51
C VAL A 160 1.45 -11.27 7.50
N SER A 161 0.81 -10.84 6.41
CA SER A 161 0.11 -9.57 6.34
C SER A 161 -1.30 -9.76 5.79
N GLU A 162 -2.26 -9.32 6.60
CA GLU A 162 -3.70 -9.34 6.32
C GLU A 162 -4.31 -7.93 6.37
N THR A 163 -3.46 -6.89 6.47
CA THR A 163 -3.87 -5.50 6.77
C THR A 163 -3.46 -4.53 5.67
N ALA A 164 -3.81 -3.25 5.85
CA ALA A 164 -3.53 -2.13 4.95
C ALA A 164 -2.05 -2.00 4.50
N ARG A 165 -1.10 -2.62 5.20
CA ARG A 165 0.29 -2.77 4.73
C ARG A 165 0.54 -4.20 4.30
N GLN A 166 0.19 -4.52 3.06
CA GLN A 166 0.38 -5.84 2.45
C GLN A 166 1.86 -6.13 2.11
N ALA A 167 2.77 -5.94 3.06
CA ALA A 167 4.19 -6.10 2.83
C ALA A 167 4.93 -6.71 4.02
N CYS A 168 5.92 -7.52 3.68
CA CYS A 168 6.82 -8.21 4.59
C CYS A 168 8.23 -7.70 4.39
N ARG A 169 8.97 -7.45 5.48
CA ARG A 169 10.38 -7.07 5.45
C ARG A 169 11.14 -7.87 6.50
N TRP A 170 12.25 -8.47 6.11
CA TRP A 170 13.10 -9.23 7.02
C TRP A 170 14.55 -9.27 6.52
N VAL A 171 15.44 -9.89 7.29
CA VAL A 171 16.80 -10.23 6.86
C VAL A 171 16.93 -11.75 6.97
N PRO A 172 17.10 -12.49 5.86
CA PRO A 172 17.32 -13.93 5.90
C PRO A 172 18.61 -14.25 6.66
N ILE A 173 18.54 -15.27 7.52
CA ILE A 173 19.72 -15.80 8.22
C ILE A 173 20.50 -16.71 7.27
N PHE A 174 19.78 -17.49 6.46
CA PHE A 174 20.36 -18.41 5.48
C PHE A 174 19.97 -18.02 4.05
N THR A 175 20.87 -18.31 3.11
CA THR A 175 20.55 -18.21 1.68
C THR A 175 19.71 -19.42 1.31
N GLN A 176 18.42 -19.20 1.05
CA GLN A 176 17.51 -20.30 0.79
C GLN A 176 16.27 -19.85 0.02
N ARG A 177 15.48 -20.84 -0.37
CA ARG A 177 14.20 -20.68 -1.05
C ARG A 177 13.08 -20.51 -0.03
N TYR A 178 12.34 -19.41 -0.16
CA TYR A 178 11.14 -19.13 0.62
C TYR A 178 9.90 -19.44 -0.21
N VAL A 179 8.82 -19.84 0.45
CA VAL A 179 7.50 -19.97 -0.18
C VAL A 179 6.69 -18.73 0.16
N ILE A 180 6.14 -18.12 -0.89
CA ILE A 180 5.32 -16.94 -0.82
C ILE A 180 3.91 -17.35 -1.25
N GLU A 181 2.93 -17.10 -0.39
CA GLU A 181 1.53 -17.42 -0.62
C GLU A 181 0.70 -16.14 -0.66
N VAL A 182 -0.12 -16.03 -1.70
CA VAL A 182 -1.14 -14.98 -1.85
C VAL A 182 -2.50 -15.65 -1.75
N ARG A 183 -3.31 -15.23 -0.79
CA ARG A 183 -4.66 -15.78 -0.58
C ARG A 183 -5.72 -14.72 -0.82
N ASN A 184 -6.82 -15.12 -1.45
CA ASN A 184 -7.99 -14.27 -1.63
C ASN A 184 -9.07 -14.69 -0.63
N SER A 185 -9.39 -13.81 0.33
CA SER A 185 -10.49 -14.01 1.29
C SER A 185 -11.81 -13.38 0.84
N GLY A 186 -11.83 -12.75 -0.34
CA GLY A 186 -13.01 -12.14 -0.94
C GLY A 186 -13.88 -13.14 -1.71
N GLU A 187 -14.99 -12.61 -2.22
CA GLU A 187 -16.05 -13.36 -2.91
C GLU A 187 -15.90 -13.36 -4.44
N SER A 188 -15.02 -12.51 -4.98
CA SER A 188 -14.74 -12.39 -6.41
C SER A 188 -13.28 -12.74 -6.73
N GLN A 189 -13.00 -13.05 -8.01
CA GLN A 189 -11.62 -13.24 -8.45
C GLN A 189 -10.84 -11.93 -8.30
N ALA A 190 -9.64 -12.02 -7.74
CA ALA A 190 -8.79 -10.86 -7.46
C ALA A 190 -7.50 -10.94 -8.28
N SER A 191 -7.19 -9.86 -9.01
CA SER A 191 -5.87 -9.69 -9.62
C SER A 191 -4.89 -9.15 -8.58
N TYR A 192 -3.61 -9.46 -8.73
CA TYR A 192 -2.60 -8.93 -7.82
C TYR A 192 -1.28 -8.61 -8.53
N PHE A 193 -0.52 -7.72 -7.92
CA PHE A 193 0.90 -7.50 -8.20
C PHE A 193 1.71 -7.80 -6.96
N LEU A 194 2.78 -8.55 -7.15
CA LEU A 194 3.74 -8.87 -6.11
C LEU A 194 5.13 -8.40 -6.51
N VAL A 195 5.80 -7.71 -5.60
CA VAL A 195 7.11 -7.11 -5.79
C VAL A 195 8.08 -7.65 -4.75
N VAL A 196 9.29 -8.00 -5.19
CA VAL A 196 10.41 -8.50 -4.40
C VAL A 196 11.58 -7.53 -4.51
N ASP A 197 12.17 -7.14 -3.38
CA ASP A 197 13.31 -6.20 -3.29
C ASP A 197 14.27 -6.61 -2.16
#